data_AF-A0A832CCV3-F1
#
_entry.id   AF-A0A832CCV3-F1
#
_cell.length_a   1.000
_cell.length_b   1.000
_cell.length_c   1.000
_cell.angle_alpha   90.00
_cell.angle_beta   90.00
_cell.angle_gamma   90.00
#
_symmetry.space_group_name_H-M   'P 1'
#
loop_
_entity.id
_entity.type
_entity.pdbx_description
1 polymer ?
#
loop_
_entity_poly.entity_id
_entity_poly.type
_entity_poly.pdbx_seq_one_letter_code
_entity_poly.pdbx_strand_id
1 'polypeptide(L)'
;ANLVDRDGWKRIVSMGWGERRSRDDKELEELERSNRNEIYSRLLNYESILPYFYNSKEKRVNASWNLLAFYCKEVMGLDKEALDFIKSVGDRIVETLEKLPEHKLDDEVRSLERAEKLYEFEAFFIRAEKLRQDLNIKNPLMTFDEFVRILTGYGEDVNISWRTVKNLLLFRIYEKLHERLMKAPKSEGIGGAGAEKENMLIYRGDEE
;
A
#
# COMPACT_ATOMS: atom_id res chain seq x y z
N ALA A 1 5.14 -7.44 28.30
CA ALA A 1 3.74 -7.65 27.88
C ALA A 1 3.56 -7.00 26.52
N ASN A 2 3.34 -7.80 25.47
CA ASN A 2 3.10 -7.34 24.11
C ASN A 2 1.88 -6.42 24.09
N LEU A 3 2.09 -5.11 24.13
CA LEU A 3 1.06 -4.11 23.83
C LEU A 3 0.87 -4.11 22.32
N VAL A 4 0.22 -5.16 21.82
CA VAL A 4 -0.35 -5.14 20.48
C VAL A 4 -1.42 -4.06 20.49
N ASP A 5 -1.41 -3.18 19.49
CA ASP A 5 -2.30 -2.03 19.35
C ASP A 5 -3.79 -2.42 19.38
N ARG A 6 -4.36 -2.46 20.59
CA ARG A 6 -5.72 -2.94 20.84
C ARG A 6 -6.75 -2.04 20.15
N ASP A 7 -6.51 -0.73 20.13
CA ASP A 7 -7.42 0.22 19.49
C ASP A 7 -7.38 0.08 17.96
N GLY A 8 -6.19 -0.14 17.38
CA GLY A 8 -6.04 -0.49 15.98
C GLY A 8 -6.74 -1.78 15.62
N TRP A 9 -6.63 -2.81 16.46
CA TRP A 9 -7.36 -4.05 16.26
C TRP A 9 -8.88 -3.86 16.29
N LYS A 10 -9.39 -3.12 17.30
CA LYS A 10 -10.82 -2.77 17.38
C LYS A 10 -11.29 -2.03 16.12
N ARG A 11 -10.51 -1.05 15.63
CA ARG A 11 -10.81 -0.35 14.38
C ARG A 11 -10.88 -1.31 13.20
N ILE A 12 -9.93 -2.24 13.08
CA ILE A 12 -9.90 -3.26 12.02
C ILE A 12 -11.15 -4.15 12.08
N VAL A 13 -11.41 -4.78 13.22
CA VAL A 13 -12.58 -5.66 13.41
C VAL A 13 -13.89 -4.92 13.18
N SER A 14 -13.99 -3.65 13.60
CA SER A 14 -15.20 -2.85 13.42
C SER A 14 -15.61 -2.68 11.94
N MET A 15 -14.64 -2.72 11.02
CA MET A 15 -14.90 -2.64 9.58
C MET A 15 -15.57 -3.90 9.02
N GLY A 16 -15.47 -5.04 9.72
CA GLY A 16 -16.08 -6.30 9.32
C GLY A 16 -17.56 -6.45 9.66
N TRP A 17 -18.15 -5.53 10.44
CA TRP A 17 -19.56 -5.56 10.85
C TRP A 17 -20.52 -4.85 9.87
N GLY A 18 -20.02 -4.38 8.71
CA GLY A 18 -20.83 -3.69 7.71
C GLY A 18 -21.31 -2.31 8.18
N GLU A 19 -22.59 -1.99 7.95
CA GLU A 19 -23.21 -0.71 8.35
C GLU A 19 -23.38 -0.56 9.87
N ARG A 20 -23.39 -1.66 10.62
CA ARG A 20 -23.44 -1.64 12.10
C ARG A 20 -22.04 -1.55 12.68
N ARG A 21 -21.47 -0.35 12.64
CA ARG A 21 -20.19 -0.06 13.30
C ARG A 21 -20.46 0.22 14.78
N SER A 22 -20.01 -0.66 15.66
CA SER A 22 -20.00 -0.37 17.09
C SER A 22 -18.85 0.57 17.46
N ARG A 23 -19.10 1.48 18.42
CA ARG A 23 -18.10 2.38 19.01
C ARG A 23 -17.79 2.06 20.48
N ASP A 24 -18.44 1.07 21.08
CA ASP A 24 -18.28 0.70 22.49
C ASP A 24 -18.00 -0.80 22.66
N ASP A 25 -17.26 -1.17 23.72
CA ASP A 25 -16.79 -2.54 23.95
C ASP A 25 -17.94 -3.51 24.22
N LYS A 26 -19.00 -3.06 24.91
CA LYS A 26 -20.18 -3.90 25.20
C LYS A 26 -20.95 -4.25 23.94
N GLU A 27 -21.17 -3.26 23.07
CA GLU A 27 -21.81 -3.47 21.78
C GLU A 27 -20.95 -4.36 20.88
N LEU A 28 -19.62 -4.24 20.94
CA LEU A 28 -18.71 -5.08 20.16
C LEU A 28 -18.81 -6.56 20.60
N GLU A 29 -18.83 -6.84 21.91
CA GLU A 29 -19.05 -8.20 22.44
C GLU A 29 -20.43 -8.77 22.06
N GLU A 30 -21.48 -7.94 22.05
CA GLU A 30 -22.82 -8.36 21.62
C GLU A 30 -22.86 -8.68 20.11
N LEU A 31 -22.23 -7.85 19.28
CA LEU A 31 -22.09 -8.10 17.84
C LEU A 31 -21.33 -9.39 17.56
N GLU A 32 -20.25 -9.65 18.31
CA GLU A 32 -19.45 -10.88 18.21
C GLU A 32 -20.27 -12.15 18.43
N ARG A 33 -21.25 -12.10 19.31
CA ARG A 33 -22.09 -13.27 19.63
C ARG A 33 -23.23 -13.51 18.64
N SER A 34 -23.63 -12.48 17.91
CA SER A 34 -24.90 -12.47 17.17
C SER A 34 -24.77 -12.32 15.67
N ASN A 35 -23.61 -11.85 15.16
CA ASN A 35 -23.41 -11.59 13.74
C ASN A 35 -22.12 -12.24 13.22
N ARG A 36 -22.07 -12.44 11.90
CA ARG A 36 -20.83 -12.82 11.22
C ARG A 36 -20.00 -11.57 10.94
N ASN A 37 -18.72 -11.60 11.32
CA ASN A 37 -17.75 -10.56 10.98
C ASN A 37 -16.95 -10.98 9.74
N GLU A 38 -16.80 -10.08 8.78
CA GLU A 38 -16.00 -10.35 7.57
C GLU A 38 -14.51 -10.56 7.88
N ILE A 39 -13.92 -9.80 8.82
CA ILE A 39 -12.52 -9.96 9.23
C ILE A 39 -12.29 -11.34 9.84
N TYR A 40 -13.15 -11.76 10.78
CA TYR A 40 -13.04 -13.09 11.37
C TYR A 40 -13.26 -14.19 10.34
N SER A 41 -14.22 -14.02 9.43
CA SER A 41 -14.47 -14.99 8.35
C SER A 41 -13.25 -15.14 7.45
N ARG A 42 -12.61 -14.03 7.06
CA ARG A 42 -11.36 -14.04 6.28
C ARG A 42 -10.24 -14.77 7.00
N LEU A 43 -10.03 -14.46 8.29
CA LEU A 43 -8.98 -15.11 9.08
C LEU A 43 -9.20 -16.61 9.22
N LEU A 44 -10.44 -17.05 9.45
CA LEU A 44 -10.79 -18.47 9.53
C LEU A 44 -10.64 -19.20 8.18
N ASN A 45 -10.75 -18.47 7.07
CA ASN A 45 -10.56 -18.99 5.72
C ASN A 45 -9.13 -18.81 5.18
N TYR A 46 -8.18 -18.39 6.01
CA TYR A 46 -6.80 -18.09 5.60
C TYR A 46 -6.68 -17.02 4.51
N GLU A 47 -7.67 -16.13 4.43
CA GLU A 47 -7.66 -14.99 3.52
C GLU A 47 -6.92 -13.80 4.15
N SER A 48 -6.20 -13.05 3.32
CA SER A 48 -5.49 -11.86 3.78
C SER A 48 -6.48 -10.75 4.20
N ILE A 49 -6.18 -10.11 5.33
CA ILE A 49 -6.83 -8.90 5.80
C ILE A 49 -5.91 -7.67 5.72
N LEU A 50 -4.76 -7.78 5.03
CA LEU A 50 -3.82 -6.65 4.83
C LEU A 50 -4.49 -5.37 4.33
N PRO A 51 -5.44 -5.41 3.38
CA PRO A 51 -6.10 -4.19 2.90
C PRO A 51 -6.86 -3.40 3.98
N TYR A 52 -7.18 -4.02 5.12
CA TYR A 52 -7.86 -3.37 6.25
C TYR A 52 -6.90 -2.59 7.16
N PHE A 53 -5.59 -2.79 7.05
CA PHE A 53 -4.61 -2.08 7.88
C PHE A 53 -4.45 -0.61 7.51
N TYR A 54 -4.99 -0.19 6.38
CA TYR A 54 -5.02 1.20 5.96
C TYR A 54 -6.31 1.53 5.19
N ASN A 55 -6.54 2.81 4.91
CA ASN A 55 -7.66 3.29 4.12
C ASN A 55 -7.15 4.19 2.98
N SER A 56 -7.20 3.71 1.73
CA SER A 56 -6.75 4.49 0.57
C SER A 56 -7.58 5.74 0.29
N LYS A 57 -8.85 5.79 0.72
CA LYS A 57 -9.70 6.98 0.53
C LYS A 57 -9.32 8.10 1.49
N GLU A 58 -8.98 7.73 2.73
CA GLU A 58 -8.57 8.66 3.79
C GLU A 58 -7.05 8.81 3.90
N LYS A 59 -6.27 8.08 3.08
CA LYS A 59 -4.80 8.09 3.05
C LYS A 59 -4.19 7.90 4.45
N ARG A 60 -4.77 7.03 5.25
CA ARG A 60 -4.41 6.82 6.67
C ARG A 60 -4.24 5.35 7.02
N VAL A 61 -3.42 5.08 8.04
CA VAL A 61 -3.33 3.75 8.64
C VAL A 61 -4.43 3.54 9.69
N ASN A 62 -4.91 2.31 9.81
CA ASN A 62 -5.92 1.94 10.80
C ASN A 62 -5.31 1.31 12.07
N ALA A 63 -4.04 0.89 12.00
CA ALA A 63 -3.30 0.26 13.08
C ALA A 63 -1.83 0.69 13.06
N SER A 64 -1.12 0.44 14.16
CA SER A 64 0.32 0.62 14.27
C SER A 64 1.10 -0.43 13.47
N TRP A 65 2.34 -0.09 13.11
CA TRP A 65 3.29 -1.02 12.51
C TRP A 65 3.46 -2.31 13.34
N ASN A 66 3.43 -2.22 14.67
CA ASN A 66 3.64 -3.40 15.53
C ASN A 66 2.53 -4.44 15.38
N LEU A 67 1.28 -3.99 15.25
CA LEU A 67 0.16 -4.91 14.99
C LEU A 67 0.21 -5.46 13.57
N LEU A 68 0.58 -4.65 12.57
CA LEU A 68 0.79 -5.13 11.19
C LEU A 68 1.89 -6.19 11.12
N ALA A 69 3.05 -5.92 11.74
CA ALA A 69 4.19 -6.83 11.76
C ALA A 69 3.84 -8.14 12.48
N PHE A 70 3.10 -8.06 13.60
CA PHE A 70 2.59 -9.23 14.29
C PHE A 70 1.66 -10.06 13.39
N TYR A 71 0.72 -9.42 12.69
CA TYR A 71 -0.17 -10.09 11.75
C TYR A 71 0.60 -10.76 10.60
N CYS A 72 1.53 -10.06 9.96
CA CYS A 72 2.32 -10.63 8.87
C CYS A 72 3.15 -11.83 9.31
N LYS A 73 3.73 -11.78 10.52
CA LYS A 73 4.51 -12.89 11.06
C LYS A 73 3.64 -14.09 11.42
N GLU A 74 2.61 -13.88 12.22
CA GLU A 74 1.86 -14.97 12.85
C GLU A 74 0.75 -15.53 11.94
N VAL A 75 0.18 -14.72 11.05
CA VAL A 75 -0.92 -15.16 10.16
C VAL A 75 -0.43 -15.47 8.75
N MET A 76 0.49 -14.64 8.22
CA MET A 76 0.97 -14.82 6.85
C MET A 76 2.30 -15.57 6.76
N GLY A 77 2.94 -15.88 7.89
CA GLY A 77 4.23 -16.58 7.92
C GLY A 77 5.40 -15.78 7.34
N LEU A 78 5.28 -14.45 7.20
CA LEU A 78 6.38 -13.61 6.74
C LEU A 78 7.48 -13.59 7.80
N ASP A 79 8.71 -13.89 7.39
CA ASP A 79 9.85 -13.72 8.27
C ASP A 79 10.11 -12.23 8.57
N LYS A 80 10.85 -11.99 9.65
CA LYS A 80 11.17 -10.64 10.11
C LYS A 80 12.08 -9.90 9.13
N GLU A 81 13.01 -10.59 8.49
CA GLU A 81 13.97 -10.00 7.55
C GLU A 81 13.26 -9.43 6.32
N ALA A 82 12.24 -10.12 5.84
CA ALA A 82 11.36 -9.70 4.76
C ALA A 82 10.58 -8.45 5.12
N LEU A 83 9.97 -8.41 6.31
CA LEU A 83 9.25 -7.23 6.79
C LEU A 83 10.18 -6.03 6.96
N ASP A 84 11.36 -6.23 7.55
CA ASP A 84 12.35 -5.17 7.74
C ASP A 84 12.89 -4.66 6.39
N PHE A 85 13.11 -5.56 5.44
CA PHE A 85 13.49 -5.21 4.06
C PHE A 85 12.40 -4.37 3.37
N ILE A 86 11.15 -4.83 3.35
CA ILE A 86 10.02 -4.11 2.72
C ILE A 86 9.83 -2.74 3.39
N LYS A 87 9.98 -2.67 4.71
CA LYS A 87 9.94 -1.41 5.45
C LYS A 87 11.03 -0.44 5.00
N SER A 88 12.27 -0.94 4.83
CA SER A 88 13.39 -0.12 4.36
C SER A 88 13.17 0.44 2.95
N VAL A 89 12.53 -0.34 2.07
CA VAL A 89 12.14 0.11 0.73
C VAL A 89 11.05 1.17 0.83
N GLY A 90 10.04 0.94 1.67
CA GLY A 90 9.00 1.92 1.98
C GLY A 90 9.56 3.24 2.48
N ASP A 91 10.57 3.20 3.34
CA ASP A 91 11.25 4.40 3.86
C ASP A 91 12.00 5.17 2.76
N ARG A 92 12.65 4.48 1.82
CA ARG A 92 13.30 5.12 0.66
C ARG A 92 12.28 5.70 -0.32
N ILE A 93 11.13 5.05 -0.50
CA ILE A 93 10.02 5.61 -1.28
C ILE A 93 9.52 6.89 -0.61
N VAL A 94 9.28 6.86 0.70
CA VAL A 94 8.85 8.02 1.49
C VAL A 94 9.84 9.17 1.35
N GLU A 95 11.14 8.94 1.50
CA GLU A 95 12.20 9.95 1.31
C GLU A 95 12.11 10.64 -0.08
N THR A 96 11.73 9.88 -1.11
CA THR A 96 11.56 10.39 -2.47
C THR A 96 10.29 11.25 -2.57
N LEU A 97 9.17 10.68 -2.15
CA LEU A 97 7.85 11.29 -2.26
C LEU A 97 7.73 12.55 -1.41
N GLU A 98 8.42 12.62 -0.26
CA GLU A 98 8.47 13.80 0.61
C GLU A 98 9.02 15.05 -0.08
N LYS A 99 9.83 14.91 -1.14
CA LYS A 99 10.39 16.06 -1.85
C LYS A 99 9.51 16.57 -2.99
N LEU A 100 8.41 15.86 -3.29
CA LEU A 100 7.49 16.25 -4.36
C LEU A 100 6.51 17.33 -3.91
N PRO A 101 6.07 18.19 -4.83
CA PRO A 101 4.90 19.05 -4.59
C PRO A 101 3.64 18.18 -4.45
N GLU A 102 2.61 18.73 -3.81
CA GLU A 102 1.42 17.99 -3.35
C GLU A 102 0.69 17.23 -4.48
N HIS A 103 0.56 17.84 -5.67
CA HIS A 103 -0.10 17.20 -6.82
C HIS A 103 0.66 15.98 -7.32
N LYS A 104 1.98 16.09 -7.50
CA LYS A 104 2.83 14.95 -7.92
C LYS A 104 2.88 13.86 -6.87
N LEU A 105 2.95 14.24 -5.59
CA LEU A 105 2.90 13.31 -4.48
C LEU A 105 1.63 12.44 -4.53
N ASP A 106 0.46 13.06 -4.65
CA ASP A 106 -0.82 12.34 -4.71
C ASP A 106 -0.94 11.47 -5.98
N ASP A 107 -0.49 11.97 -7.13
CA ASP A 107 -0.50 11.21 -8.38
C ASP A 107 0.37 9.94 -8.31
N GLU A 108 1.59 10.05 -7.76
CA GLU A 108 2.48 8.88 -7.62
C GLU A 108 1.92 7.85 -6.65
N VAL A 109 1.38 8.27 -5.50
CA VAL A 109 0.77 7.35 -4.52
C VAL A 109 -0.45 6.66 -5.13
N ARG A 110 -1.30 7.39 -5.88
CA ARG A 110 -2.44 6.79 -6.59
C ARG A 110 -2.02 5.85 -7.72
N SER A 111 -0.85 6.05 -8.31
CA SER A 111 -0.32 5.13 -9.32
C SER A 111 0.00 3.77 -8.70
N LEU A 112 0.52 3.76 -7.46
CA LEU A 112 0.73 2.53 -6.70
C LEU A 112 -0.60 1.90 -6.27
N GLU A 113 -1.56 2.68 -5.77
CA GLU A 113 -2.88 2.16 -5.39
C GLU A 113 -3.58 1.41 -6.52
N ARG A 114 -3.60 2.05 -7.71
CA ARG A 114 -4.28 1.57 -8.92
C ARG A 114 -3.52 0.47 -9.66
N ALA A 115 -2.33 0.08 -9.21
CA ALA A 115 -1.59 -1.02 -9.81
C ALA A 115 -2.34 -2.35 -9.57
N GLU A 116 -2.93 -2.89 -10.63
CA GLU A 116 -3.68 -4.16 -10.62
C GLU A 116 -2.88 -5.31 -11.25
N LYS A 117 -1.87 -4.97 -12.05
CA LYS A 117 -0.98 -5.91 -12.75
C LYS A 117 0.47 -5.72 -12.34
N LEU A 118 1.27 -6.80 -12.46
CA LEU A 118 2.68 -6.79 -12.06
C LEU A 118 3.47 -5.69 -12.76
N TYR A 119 3.30 -5.50 -14.08
CA TYR A 119 4.02 -4.45 -14.82
C TYR A 119 3.70 -3.03 -14.33
N GLU A 120 2.51 -2.79 -13.78
CA GLU A 120 2.12 -1.47 -13.24
C GLU A 120 2.82 -1.21 -11.91
N PHE A 121 2.97 -2.27 -11.11
CA PHE A 121 3.74 -2.27 -9.87
C PHE A 121 5.25 -2.09 -10.14
N GLU A 122 5.80 -2.78 -11.15
CA GLU A 122 7.19 -2.60 -11.60
C GLU A 122 7.43 -1.18 -12.10
N ALA A 123 6.52 -0.66 -12.93
CA ALA A 123 6.62 0.69 -13.48
C ALA A 123 6.63 1.77 -12.38
N PHE A 124 5.97 1.53 -11.25
CA PHE A 124 6.05 2.43 -10.08
C PHE A 124 7.48 2.56 -9.56
N PHE A 125 8.22 1.46 -9.39
CA PHE A 125 9.61 1.52 -8.92
C PHE A 125 10.52 2.22 -9.93
N ILE A 126 10.32 1.97 -11.23
CA ILE A 126 11.09 2.65 -12.28
C ILE A 126 10.83 4.17 -12.24
N ARG A 127 9.58 4.60 -12.08
CA ARG A 127 9.23 6.02 -11.95
C ARG A 127 9.83 6.62 -10.68
N ALA A 128 9.71 5.93 -9.55
CA ALA A 128 10.28 6.38 -8.27
C ALA A 128 11.80 6.55 -8.36
N GLU A 129 12.51 5.64 -9.02
CA GLU A 129 13.96 5.76 -9.26
C GLU A 129 14.30 6.98 -10.13
N LYS A 130 13.55 7.20 -11.23
CA LYS A 130 13.73 8.41 -12.06
C LYS A 130 13.51 9.69 -11.27
N LEU A 131 12.47 9.74 -10.44
CA LEU A 131 12.20 10.88 -9.56
C LEU A 131 13.34 11.11 -8.58
N ARG A 132 13.95 10.06 -8.01
CA ARG A 132 15.12 10.20 -7.12
C ARG A 132 16.29 10.85 -7.85
N GLN A 133 16.55 10.46 -9.10
CA GLN A 133 17.60 11.02 -9.93
C GLN A 133 17.33 12.50 -10.23
N ASP A 134 16.11 12.84 -10.65
CA ASP A 134 15.69 14.23 -10.91
C ASP A 134 15.82 15.12 -9.67
N LEU A 135 15.55 14.56 -8.48
CA LEU A 135 15.65 15.22 -7.19
C LEU A 135 17.07 15.21 -6.59
N ASN A 136 18.08 14.72 -7.32
CA ASN A 136 19.47 14.60 -6.87
C ASN A 136 19.62 13.84 -5.54
N ILE A 137 18.79 12.83 -5.30
CA ILE A 137 18.93 11.95 -4.13
C ILE A 137 20.05 10.95 -4.42
N LYS A 138 21.15 11.05 -3.65
CA LYS A 138 22.40 10.34 -3.94
C LYS A 138 22.27 8.80 -3.96
N ASN A 139 21.42 8.25 -3.11
CA ASN A 139 21.28 6.80 -2.98
C ASN A 139 20.18 6.29 -3.92
N PRO A 140 20.40 5.18 -4.64
CA PRO A 140 19.35 4.57 -5.45
C PRO A 140 18.18 4.12 -4.57
N LEU A 141 16.99 4.01 -5.17
CA LEU A 141 15.82 3.45 -4.52
C LEU A 141 16.10 2.04 -4.04
N MET A 142 16.72 1.23 -4.90
CA MET A 142 17.11 -0.14 -4.60
C MET A 142 18.15 -0.67 -5.59
N THR A 143 18.89 -1.70 -5.19
CA THR A 143 19.76 -2.45 -6.10
C THR A 143 18.95 -3.38 -7.01
N PHE A 144 19.58 -3.92 -8.04
CA PHE A 144 18.96 -4.95 -8.89
C PHE A 144 18.54 -6.18 -8.07
N ASP A 145 19.41 -6.66 -7.18
CA ASP A 145 19.10 -7.82 -6.33
C ASP A 145 17.92 -7.55 -5.39
N GLU A 146 17.82 -6.35 -4.85
CA GLU A 146 16.67 -5.93 -4.05
C GLU A 146 15.38 -5.86 -4.89
N PHE A 147 15.46 -5.36 -6.13
CA PHE A 147 14.32 -5.34 -7.05
C PHE A 147 13.85 -6.74 -7.43
N VAL A 148 14.77 -7.63 -7.78
CA VAL A 148 14.49 -9.05 -8.03
C VAL A 148 13.86 -9.67 -6.78
N ARG A 149 14.41 -9.43 -5.59
CA ARG A 149 13.82 -9.93 -4.33
C ARG A 149 12.38 -9.46 -4.12
N ILE A 150 12.03 -8.24 -4.48
CA ILE A 150 10.65 -7.72 -4.41
C ILE A 150 9.73 -8.44 -5.40
N LEU A 151 10.20 -8.68 -6.63
CA LEU A 151 9.36 -9.22 -7.71
C LEU A 151 9.26 -10.75 -7.68
N THR A 152 10.37 -11.45 -7.44
CA THR A 152 10.49 -12.90 -7.51
C THR A 152 10.56 -13.53 -6.13
N GLY A 153 11.35 -12.96 -5.21
CA GLY A 153 11.52 -13.48 -3.85
C GLY A 153 10.24 -13.45 -2.99
N TYR A 154 9.32 -12.55 -3.32
CA TYR A 154 7.97 -12.46 -2.72
C TYR A 154 6.85 -12.53 -3.76
N GLY A 155 7.14 -13.16 -4.90
CA GLY A 155 6.19 -13.38 -6.01
C GLY A 155 6.15 -14.82 -6.51
N GLU A 156 7.19 -15.62 -6.25
CA GLU A 156 7.28 -17.06 -6.58
C GLU A 156 7.13 -17.98 -5.37
N ASP A 157 7.20 -17.44 -4.15
CA ASP A 157 6.84 -18.19 -2.95
C ASP A 157 5.31 -18.33 -2.90
N VAL A 158 4.80 -19.55 -2.70
CA VAL A 158 3.35 -19.86 -2.78
C VAL A 158 2.50 -18.98 -1.84
N ASN A 159 3.13 -18.33 -0.86
CA ASN A 159 2.49 -17.62 0.24
C ASN A 159 2.57 -16.08 0.19
N ILE A 160 3.48 -15.47 -0.60
CA ILE A 160 3.63 -14.01 -0.62
C ILE A 160 3.51 -13.54 -2.06
N SER A 161 2.61 -12.59 -2.30
CA SER A 161 2.39 -11.99 -3.62
C SER A 161 2.89 -10.54 -3.64
N TRP A 162 3.26 -10.03 -4.83
CA TRP A 162 3.54 -8.61 -5.03
C TRP A 162 2.42 -7.67 -4.51
N ARG A 163 1.18 -8.16 -4.43
CA ARG A 163 0.05 -7.44 -3.82
C ARG A 163 0.22 -7.25 -2.31
N THR A 164 0.81 -8.22 -1.62
CA THR A 164 1.22 -8.10 -0.21
C THR A 164 2.26 -7.00 -0.06
N VAL A 165 3.30 -7.02 -0.88
CA VAL A 165 4.32 -5.97 -0.86
C VAL A 165 3.69 -4.60 -1.13
N LYS A 166 2.82 -4.48 -2.15
CA LYS A 166 2.05 -3.27 -2.43
C LYS A 166 1.29 -2.75 -1.21
N ASN A 167 0.56 -3.62 -0.51
CA ASN A 167 -0.20 -3.24 0.68
C ASN A 167 0.72 -2.76 1.82
N LEU A 168 1.87 -3.40 2.02
CA LEU A 168 2.85 -3.00 3.03
C LEU A 168 3.51 -1.66 2.70
N LEU A 169 3.82 -1.41 1.42
CA LEU A 169 4.34 -0.13 0.96
C LEU A 169 3.30 0.98 1.13
N LEU A 170 2.04 0.74 0.74
CA LEU A 170 0.94 1.70 0.93
C LEU A 170 0.72 2.02 2.41
N PHE A 171 0.74 1.00 3.28
CA PHE A 171 0.68 1.21 4.72
C PHE A 171 1.80 2.14 5.17
N ARG A 172 3.05 1.88 4.78
CA ARG A 172 4.20 2.69 5.20
C ARG A 172 4.15 4.11 4.66
N ILE A 173 3.72 4.29 3.42
CA ILE A 173 3.51 5.61 2.80
C ILE A 173 2.46 6.40 3.58
N TYR A 174 1.31 5.81 3.86
CA TYR A 174 0.26 6.50 4.62
C TYR A 174 0.65 6.76 6.07
N GLU A 175 1.39 5.86 6.71
CA GLU A 175 1.91 6.05 8.07
C GLU A 175 2.78 7.31 8.16
N LYS A 176 3.57 7.59 7.12
CA LYS A 176 4.53 8.70 7.10
C LYS A 176 3.97 9.98 6.49
N LEU A 177 3.11 9.87 5.47
CA LEU A 177 2.71 10.98 4.62
C LEU A 177 1.25 11.40 4.75
N HIS A 178 0.50 10.86 5.71
CA HIS A 178 -0.92 11.17 5.93
C HIS A 178 -1.21 12.69 5.87
N GLU A 179 -0.51 13.47 6.69
CA GLU A 179 -0.74 14.93 6.82
C GLU A 179 -0.56 15.69 5.50
N ARG A 180 0.37 15.24 4.63
CA ARG A 180 0.61 15.87 3.33
C ARG A 180 -0.40 15.39 2.29
N LEU A 181 -0.73 14.11 2.29
CA LEU A 181 -1.71 13.52 1.37
C LEU A 181 -3.14 14.05 1.63
N MET A 182 -3.47 14.45 2.86
CA MET A 182 -4.74 15.11 3.19
C MET A 182 -4.83 16.56 2.72
N LYS A 183 -3.69 17.25 2.59
CA LYS A 183 -3.61 18.65 2.12
C LYS A 183 -3.61 18.77 0.59
N ALA A 184 -3.33 17.68 -0.12
CA ALA A 184 -3.41 17.67 -1.57
C ALA A 184 -4.87 17.97 -1.98
N PRO A 185 -5.11 18.97 -2.85
CA PRO A 185 -6.45 19.22 -3.35
C PRO A 185 -6.94 17.93 -4.01
N LYS A 186 -8.13 17.46 -3.61
CA LYS A 186 -8.80 16.37 -4.31
C LYS A 186 -8.87 16.81 -5.76
N SER A 187 -8.09 16.20 -6.65
CA SER A 187 -8.26 16.40 -8.08
C SER A 187 -9.71 16.00 -8.39
N GLU A 188 -10.58 16.99 -8.53
CA GLU A 188 -11.94 16.76 -8.98
C GLU A 188 -11.83 16.06 -10.34
N GLY A 189 -12.56 14.94 -10.47
CA GLY A 189 -12.56 14.16 -11.69
C GLY A 189 -12.93 15.06 -12.86
N ILE A 190 -12.01 15.21 -13.81
CA ILE A 190 -12.36 15.72 -15.13
C ILE A 190 -13.15 14.60 -15.81
N GLY A 191 -14.45 14.58 -15.57
CA GLY A 191 -15.42 14.02 -16.49
C GLY A 191 -15.65 15.05 -17.59
N GLY A 192 -15.41 14.66 -18.85
CA GLY A 192 -15.79 15.48 -19.99
C GLY A 192 -15.05 15.16 -21.28
N ALA A 193 -15.66 14.27 -22.07
CA ALA A 193 -15.71 14.27 -23.54
C ALA A 193 -14.41 14.12 -24.35
N GLY A 194 -14.48 13.23 -25.35
CA GLY A 194 -13.39 12.87 -26.23
C GLY A 194 -12.90 13.98 -27.16
N ALA A 195 -11.58 13.94 -27.39
CA ALA A 195 -10.83 14.35 -28.56
C ALA A 195 -9.39 13.88 -28.27
N GLU A 196 -8.57 13.32 -29.14
CA GLU A 196 -8.62 12.95 -30.54
C GLU A 196 -7.49 11.91 -30.68
N LYS A 197 -7.70 10.91 -31.53
CA LYS A 197 -6.64 10.02 -31.99
C LYS A 197 -5.76 10.82 -32.97
N GLU A 198 -4.67 11.42 -32.51
CA GLU A 198 -3.60 11.85 -33.44
C GLU A 198 -2.29 12.15 -32.70
N ASN A 199 -1.49 11.11 -32.50
CA ASN A 199 -0.02 11.14 -32.64
C ASN A 199 0.55 9.75 -32.34
N MET A 200 0.27 8.80 -33.23
CA MET A 200 1.02 7.56 -33.32
C MET A 200 1.62 7.52 -34.73
N LEU A 201 2.67 8.30 -35.00
CA LEU A 201 3.39 8.22 -36.27
C LEU A 201 4.71 9.00 -36.32
N ILE A 202 5.62 8.85 -35.35
CA ILE A 202 7.03 9.17 -35.62
C ILE A 202 7.90 8.26 -34.76
N TYR A 203 8.40 7.18 -35.34
CA TYR A 203 9.67 6.47 -35.06
C TYR A 203 9.62 5.15 -35.84
N ARG A 204 9.62 5.24 -37.17
CA ARG A 204 10.19 4.19 -38.00
C ARG A 204 11.55 4.73 -38.41
N GLY A 205 12.60 4.16 -37.82
CA GLY A 205 13.97 4.48 -38.17
C GLY A 205 14.21 4.14 -39.63
N ASP A 206 14.91 5.05 -40.30
CA ASP A 206 15.61 4.78 -41.53
C ASP A 206 16.68 3.72 -41.22
N GLU A 207 16.56 2.55 -41.86
CA GLU A 207 17.66 1.60 -41.98
C GLU A 207 18.42 1.96 -43.27
N GLU A 208 19.73 2.18 -43.12
CA GLU A 208 20.73 2.22 -44.21
C GLU A 208 20.89 0.87 -44.89
#